data_AF-A0A8S3XGQ0-F1
#
_entry.id   AF-A0A8S3XGQ0-F1
#
_cell.length_a   1.000
_cell.length_b   1.000
_cell.length_c   1.000
_cell.angle_alpha   90.00
_cell.angle_beta   90.00
_cell.angle_gamma   90.00
#
_symmetry.space_group_name_H-M   'P 1'
#
loop_
_entity.id
_entity.type
_entity.pdbx_description
1 polymer ?
#
loop_
_entity_poly.entity_id
_entity_poly.type
_entity_poly.pdbx_seq_one_letter_code
_entity_poly.pdbx_strand_id
1 'polypeptide(L)'
;MLVTYLEASQDLCKTNAILFGAALAVCRIIGAKLSTARRATGQSSAISAWRIRIDERSAKARALIGRLICFRSGNNRPRIVRTVKMAFAGTNVSLSQPDIMQKLTERIDHLKQRIAAWGKRSRQYTERSTRFHLNRLFQSD
;
A
#
# COMPACT_ATOMS: atom_id res chain seq x y z
N MET A 1 -13.16 36.24 33.61
CA MET A 1 -11.82 35.62 33.58
C MET A 1 -11.41 35.12 32.19
N LEU A 2 -12.27 34.48 31.40
CA LEU A 2 -11.91 34.06 30.03
C LEU A 2 -11.71 35.26 29.07
N VAL A 3 -12.62 36.24 29.11
CA VAL A 3 -12.63 37.42 28.23
C VAL A 3 -11.34 38.24 28.37
N THR A 4 -10.90 38.46 29.60
CA THR A 4 -9.66 39.18 29.93
C THR A 4 -8.38 38.44 29.49
N TYR A 5 -8.43 37.10 29.38
CA TYR A 5 -7.31 36.29 28.88
C TYR A 5 -7.26 36.24 27.35
N LEU A 6 -8.41 36.36 26.67
CA LEU A 6 -8.48 36.40 25.20
C LEU A 6 -7.88 37.69 24.63
N GLU A 7 -8.08 38.83 25.30
CA GLU A 7 -7.54 40.13 24.90
C GLU A 7 -6.00 40.21 25.03
N ALA A 8 -5.39 39.38 25.90
CA ALA A 8 -3.96 39.37 26.17
C ALA A 8 -3.18 38.26 25.41
N SER A 9 -3.86 37.39 24.68
CA SER A 9 -3.23 36.21 24.05
C SER A 9 -2.72 36.50 22.64
N GLN A 10 -1.41 36.39 22.42
CA GLN A 10 -0.77 36.52 21.09
C GLN A 10 -0.69 35.19 20.30
N ASP A 11 -1.00 34.05 20.94
CA ASP A 11 -0.81 32.72 20.36
C ASP A 11 -2.14 32.05 20.02
N LEU A 12 -2.43 31.98 18.72
CA LEU A 12 -3.67 31.45 18.15
C LEU A 12 -3.95 30.00 18.58
N CYS A 13 -2.90 29.17 18.72
CA CYS A 13 -3.04 27.77 19.10
C CYS A 13 -3.52 27.61 20.55
N LYS A 14 -2.97 28.44 21.46
CA LYS A 14 -3.38 28.45 22.88
C LYS A 14 -4.80 28.98 23.04
N THR A 15 -5.14 30.05 22.31
CA THR A 15 -6.49 30.61 22.28
C THR A 15 -7.51 29.57 21.82
N ASN A 16 -7.21 28.84 20.74
CA ASN A 16 -8.09 27.78 20.22
C ASN A 16 -8.27 26.63 21.22
N ALA A 17 -7.19 26.17 21.87
CA ALA A 17 -7.26 25.11 22.87
C ALA A 17 -8.14 25.50 24.08
N ILE A 18 -8.03 26.75 24.53
CA ILE A 18 -8.84 27.28 25.63
C ILE A 18 -10.31 27.39 25.24
N LEU A 19 -10.62 27.94 24.06
CA LEU A 19 -11.99 28.03 23.56
C LEU A 19 -12.65 26.67 23.38
N PHE A 20 -11.90 25.70 22.83
CA PHE A 20 -12.37 24.32 22.68
C PHE A 20 -12.62 23.64 24.03
N GLY A 21 -11.71 23.83 25.00
CA GLY A 21 -11.88 23.32 26.37
C GLY A 21 -13.09 23.92 27.09
N ALA A 22 -13.31 25.23 26.93
CA ALA A 22 -14.46 25.92 27.50
C ALA A 22 -15.77 25.42 26.87
N ALA A 23 -15.83 25.29 25.55
CA ALA A 23 -16.98 24.74 24.83
C ALA A 23 -17.30 23.30 25.30
N LEU A 24 -16.28 22.44 25.44
CA LEU A 24 -16.44 21.09 25.96
C LEU A 24 -17.01 21.05 27.38
N ALA A 25 -16.52 21.94 28.26
CA ALA A 25 -17.00 22.02 29.64
C ALA A 25 -18.49 22.43 29.68
N VAL A 26 -18.88 23.42 28.89
CA VAL A 26 -20.27 23.87 28.76
C VAL A 26 -21.16 22.75 28.21
N CYS A 27 -20.72 22.05 27.16
CA CYS A 27 -21.49 20.93 26.60
C CYS A 27 -21.68 19.79 27.61
N ARG A 28 -20.68 19.52 28.46
CA ARG A 28 -20.81 18.54 29.55
C ARG A 28 -21.81 18.98 30.61
N ILE A 29 -21.80 20.26 31.01
CA ILE A 29 -22.71 20.81 32.03
C ILE A 29 -24.16 20.78 31.53
N ILE A 30 -24.39 21.14 30.26
CA ILE A 30 -25.74 21.19 29.66
C ILE A 30 -26.24 19.79 29.26
N GLY A 31 -25.40 18.75 29.42
CA GLY A 31 -25.74 17.39 28.97
C GLY A 31 -25.88 17.28 27.45
N ALA A 32 -25.36 18.26 26.71
CA ALA A 32 -25.36 18.23 25.25
C ALA A 32 -24.43 17.11 24.79
N LYS A 33 -25.00 16.11 24.12
CA LYS A 33 -24.20 15.11 23.43
C LYS A 33 -23.42 15.84 22.34
N LEU A 34 -22.12 16.05 22.57
CA LEU A 34 -21.21 16.29 21.46
C LEU A 34 -21.32 15.04 20.59
N SER A 35 -22.09 15.12 19.51
CA SER A 35 -21.86 14.20 18.43
C SER A 35 -20.40 14.47 18.07
N THR A 36 -19.53 13.50 18.36
CA THR A 36 -18.38 13.37 17.51
C THR A 36 -19.00 13.15 16.14
N ALA A 37 -19.21 14.23 15.40
CA ALA A 37 -19.08 14.21 13.97
C ALA A 37 -17.62 13.86 13.69
N ARG A 38 -17.22 12.65 14.12
CA ARG A 38 -16.46 11.75 13.31
C ARG A 38 -17.30 11.68 12.05
N ARG A 39 -17.06 12.65 11.15
CA ARG A 39 -17.44 12.50 9.76
C ARG A 39 -17.13 11.04 9.48
N ALA A 40 -18.11 10.32 8.97
CA ALA A 40 -17.87 9.02 8.40
C ALA A 40 -16.97 9.20 7.16
N THR A 41 -15.77 9.75 7.31
CA THR A 41 -14.65 9.65 6.39
C THR A 41 -13.96 8.28 6.55
N GLY A 42 -14.46 7.44 7.47
CA GLY A 42 -14.24 6.01 7.44
C GLY A 42 -15.03 5.34 6.31
N GLN A 43 -14.99 5.85 5.09
CA GLN A 43 -14.94 4.91 3.97
C GLN A 43 -13.67 4.12 4.25
N SER A 44 -13.80 2.91 4.81
CA SER A 44 -12.74 1.91 4.74
C SER A 44 -12.25 1.99 3.30
N SER A 45 -11.03 2.48 3.09
CA SER A 45 -10.52 2.74 1.76
C SER A 45 -10.36 1.38 1.12
N ALA A 46 -11.45 0.88 0.54
CA ALA A 46 -11.52 -0.45 -0.01
C ALA A 46 -10.37 -0.51 -1.02
N ILE A 47 -9.38 -1.34 -0.71
CA ILE A 47 -8.19 -1.45 -1.54
C ILE A 47 -8.71 -1.79 -2.92
N SER A 48 -8.42 -0.93 -3.89
CA SER A 48 -8.98 -1.07 -5.22
C SER A 48 -8.63 -2.45 -5.79
N ALA A 49 -9.59 -3.07 -6.48
CA ALA A 49 -9.41 -4.42 -7.02
C ALA A 49 -8.21 -4.51 -8.00
N TRP A 50 -7.84 -3.42 -8.66
CA TRP A 50 -6.62 -3.38 -9.48
C TRP A 50 -5.35 -3.48 -8.64
N ARG A 51 -5.31 -2.87 -7.45
CA ARG A 51 -4.15 -2.86 -6.56
C ARG A 51 -3.91 -4.26 -6.00
N ILE A 52 -4.98 -4.90 -5.51
CA ILE A 52 -4.94 -6.31 -5.07
C ILE A 52 -4.36 -7.20 -6.17
N ARG A 53 -4.85 -7.09 -7.41
CA ARG A 53 -4.35 -7.89 -8.55
C ARG A 53 -2.87 -7.67 -8.84
N ILE A 54 -2.37 -6.45 -8.72
CA ILE A 54 -0.94 -6.14 -8.93
C ILE A 54 -0.09 -6.71 -7.79
N ASP A 55 -0.56 -6.58 -6.56
CA ASP A 55 0.13 -7.06 -5.37
C ASP A 55 0.21 -8.59 -5.36
N GLU A 56 -0.88 -9.28 -5.69
CA GLU A 56 -0.91 -10.74 -5.84
C GLU A 56 0.05 -11.24 -6.94
N ARG A 57 0.08 -10.59 -8.11
CA ARG A 57 1.00 -10.94 -9.19
C ARG A 57 2.45 -10.77 -8.75
N SER A 58 2.75 -9.68 -8.06
CA SER A 58 4.08 -9.39 -7.52
C SER A 58 4.48 -10.40 -6.44
N ALA A 59 3.57 -10.76 -5.54
CA ALA A 59 3.78 -11.77 -4.51
C ALA A 59 4.05 -13.16 -5.12
N LYS A 60 3.23 -13.60 -6.09
CA LYS A 60 3.43 -14.86 -6.82
C LYS A 60 4.78 -14.89 -7.52
N ALA A 61 5.20 -13.80 -8.16
CA ALA A 61 6.50 -13.71 -8.81
C ALA A 61 7.67 -13.77 -7.81
N ARG A 62 7.58 -13.07 -6.66
CA ARG A 62 8.59 -13.16 -5.58
C ARG A 62 8.71 -14.57 -5.03
N ALA A 63 7.58 -15.24 -4.78
CA ALA A 63 7.56 -16.62 -4.33
C ALA A 63 8.21 -17.57 -5.35
N LEU A 64 7.96 -17.35 -6.65
CA LEU A 64 8.60 -18.11 -7.71
C LEU A 64 10.12 -17.87 -7.76
N ILE A 65 10.57 -16.62 -7.68
CA ILE A 65 12.00 -16.27 -7.59
C ILE A 65 12.66 -17.04 -6.46
N GLY A 66 12.07 -17.03 -5.25
CA GLY A 66 12.61 -17.77 -4.11
C GLY A 66 12.78 -19.27 -4.40
N ARG A 67 11.80 -19.91 -5.04
CA ARG A 67 11.89 -21.33 -5.42
C ARG A 67 12.97 -21.59 -6.49
N LEU A 68 13.13 -20.70 -7.47
CA LEU A 68 14.17 -20.80 -8.48
C LEU A 68 15.57 -20.65 -7.87
N ILE A 69 15.74 -19.74 -6.90
CA ILE A 69 16.98 -19.56 -6.15
C ILE A 69 17.29 -20.81 -5.32
N CYS A 70 16.30 -21.36 -4.61
CA CYS A 70 16.49 -22.61 -3.86
C CYS A 70 16.94 -23.76 -4.76
N PHE A 71 16.32 -23.91 -5.94
CA PHE A 71 16.73 -24.92 -6.93
C PHE A 71 18.17 -24.68 -7.42
N ARG A 72 18.50 -23.44 -7.78
CA ARG A 72 19.86 -23.04 -8.18
C ARG A 72 20.91 -23.33 -7.09
N SER A 73 20.52 -23.27 -5.83
CA SER A 73 21.39 -23.59 -4.67
C SER A 73 21.54 -25.10 -4.42
N GLY A 74 21.03 -25.96 -5.32
CA GLY A 74 21.13 -27.42 -5.23
C GLY A 74 19.95 -28.11 -4.55
N ASN A 75 18.86 -27.38 -4.22
CA ASN A 75 17.71 -27.99 -3.57
C ASN A 75 16.80 -28.72 -4.59
N ASN A 76 16.97 -30.04 -4.67
CA ASN A 76 16.26 -30.91 -5.61
C ASN A 76 15.02 -31.59 -5.02
N ARG A 77 14.42 -31.04 -3.95
CA ARG A 77 13.15 -31.58 -3.42
C ARG A 77 12.08 -31.63 -4.53
N PRO A 78 11.29 -32.72 -4.65
CA PRO A 78 10.35 -32.91 -5.75
C PRO A 78 9.37 -31.73 -5.96
N ARG A 79 8.95 -31.08 -4.86
CA ARG A 79 8.07 -29.90 -4.90
C ARG A 79 8.72 -28.69 -5.58
N ILE A 80 10.01 -28.48 -5.36
CA ILE A 80 10.77 -27.38 -5.97
C ILE A 80 10.99 -27.70 -7.44
N VAL A 81 11.46 -28.92 -7.75
CA VAL A 81 11.64 -29.38 -9.14
C VAL A 81 10.36 -29.25 -9.95
N ARG A 82 9.21 -29.68 -9.41
CA ARG A 82 7.89 -29.52 -10.06
C ARG A 82 7.57 -28.04 -10.31
N THR A 83 7.84 -27.16 -9.34
CA THR A 83 7.64 -25.71 -9.53
C THR A 83 8.53 -25.17 -10.64
N VAL A 84 9.80 -25.56 -10.67
CA VAL A 84 10.75 -25.10 -11.69
C VAL A 84 10.32 -25.60 -13.08
N LYS A 85 9.91 -26.87 -13.22
CA LYS A 85 9.34 -27.41 -14.46
C LYS A 85 8.14 -26.58 -14.93
N MET A 86 7.23 -26.24 -14.01
CA MET A 86 6.07 -25.39 -14.33
C MET A 86 6.48 -23.96 -14.69
N ALA A 87 7.55 -23.42 -14.13
CA ALA A 87 8.05 -22.09 -14.45
C ALA A 87 8.56 -21.97 -15.89
N PHE A 88 8.99 -23.09 -16.48
CA PHE A 88 9.46 -23.26 -17.84
C PHE A 88 8.45 -24.03 -18.73
N ALA A 89 7.22 -24.27 -18.25
CA ALA A 89 6.20 -24.92 -19.06
C ALA A 89 5.93 -24.10 -20.34
N GLY A 90 5.89 -24.79 -21.49
CA GLY A 90 5.75 -24.16 -22.80
C GLY A 90 7.04 -23.50 -23.32
N THR A 91 8.17 -23.66 -22.63
CA THR A 91 9.50 -23.30 -23.14
C THR A 91 10.28 -24.58 -23.45
N ASN A 92 11.13 -24.57 -24.48
CA ASN A 92 11.99 -25.71 -24.86
C ASN A 92 13.18 -25.91 -23.90
N VAL A 93 12.98 -25.65 -22.61
CA VAL A 93 14.01 -25.71 -21.57
C VAL A 93 13.82 -26.98 -20.76
N SER A 94 14.83 -27.85 -20.80
CA SER A 94 14.88 -29.05 -19.96
C SER A 94 15.84 -28.83 -18.80
N LEU A 95 15.48 -29.34 -17.62
CA LEU A 95 16.30 -29.20 -16.41
C LEU A 95 17.62 -29.98 -16.47
N SER A 96 17.73 -30.92 -17.40
CA SER A 96 18.95 -31.71 -17.63
C SER A 96 19.93 -31.04 -18.59
N GLN A 97 19.56 -29.90 -19.19
CA GLN A 97 20.46 -29.19 -20.10
C GLN A 97 21.63 -28.57 -19.33
N PRO A 98 22.85 -28.55 -19.90
CA PRO A 98 24.02 -27.96 -19.26
C PRO A 98 23.86 -26.44 -19.02
N ASP A 99 23.05 -25.77 -19.84
CA ASP A 99 22.80 -24.32 -19.78
C ASP A 99 21.67 -23.92 -18.80
N ILE A 100 21.12 -24.87 -18.04
CA ILE A 100 19.97 -24.61 -17.16
C ILE A 100 20.23 -23.51 -16.13
N MET A 101 21.46 -23.40 -15.62
CA MET A 101 21.82 -22.39 -14.62
C MET A 101 21.78 -20.96 -15.19
N GLN A 102 22.16 -20.81 -16.46
CA GLN A 102 22.03 -19.54 -17.16
C GLN A 102 20.56 -19.20 -17.38
N LYS A 103 19.78 -20.14 -17.92
CA LYS A 103 18.33 -19.96 -18.16
C LYS A 103 17.54 -19.66 -16.88
N LEU A 104 17.94 -20.25 -15.75
CA LEU A 104 17.39 -19.91 -14.43
C LEU A 104 17.65 -18.47 -14.05
N THR A 105 18.86 -17.97 -14.31
CA THR A 105 19.25 -16.59 -14.02
C THR A 105 18.44 -15.61 -14.88
N GLU A 106 18.38 -15.86 -16.18
CA GLU A 106 17.56 -15.07 -17.12
C GLU A 106 16.09 -15.04 -16.69
N ARG A 107 15.54 -16.19 -16.28
CA ARG A 107 14.16 -16.27 -15.80
C ARG A 107 13.94 -15.47 -14.52
N ILE A 108 14.88 -15.52 -13.58
CA ILE A 108 14.83 -14.74 -12.34
C ILE A 108 14.86 -13.25 -12.67
N ASP A 109 15.76 -12.82 -13.54
CA ASP A 109 15.91 -11.40 -13.87
C ASP A 109 14.70 -10.87 -14.65
N HIS A 110 14.14 -11.66 -15.56
CA HIS A 110 12.86 -11.33 -16.20
C HIS A 110 11.73 -11.17 -15.16
N LEU A 111 11.65 -12.02 -14.13
CA LEU A 111 10.66 -11.85 -13.06
C LEU A 111 10.91 -10.59 -12.23
N LYS A 112 12.18 -10.25 -11.92
CA LYS A 112 12.53 -8.99 -11.24
C LYS A 112 12.10 -7.77 -12.05
N GLN A 113 12.36 -7.77 -13.36
CA GLN A 113 11.93 -6.71 -14.27
C GLN A 113 10.40 -6.55 -14.28
N ARG A 114 9.65 -7.66 -14.32
CA ARG A 114 8.18 -7.63 -14.23
C ARG A 114 7.68 -7.04 -12.92
N ILE A 115 8.29 -7.42 -11.79
CA ILE A 115 7.96 -6.85 -10.47
C ILE A 115 8.22 -5.34 -10.46
N ALA A 116 9.36 -4.89 -10.99
CA ALA A 116 9.67 -3.47 -11.08
C ALA A 116 8.63 -2.71 -11.93
N ALA A 117 8.24 -3.27 -13.08
CA ALA A 117 7.21 -2.69 -13.94
C ALA A 117 5.83 -2.61 -13.26
N TRP A 118 5.43 -3.66 -12.53
CA TRP A 118 4.22 -3.66 -11.73
C TRP A 118 4.26 -2.63 -10.59
N GLY A 119 5.40 -2.50 -9.91
CA GLY A 119 5.61 -1.47 -8.90
C GLY A 119 5.47 -0.05 -9.46
N LYS A 120 6.07 0.22 -10.63
CA LYS A 120 5.92 1.51 -11.33
C LYS A 120 4.46 1.81 -11.68
N ARG A 121 3.75 0.83 -12.26
CA ARG A 121 2.33 0.97 -12.60
C ARG A 121 1.47 1.26 -11.36
N SER A 122 1.74 0.57 -10.25
CA SER A 122 1.02 0.78 -8.99
C SER A 122 1.17 2.22 -8.50
N ARG A 123 2.41 2.74 -8.46
CA ARG A 123 2.69 4.14 -8.07
C ARG A 123 1.94 5.15 -8.95
N GLN A 124 2.02 4.98 -10.27
CA GLN A 124 1.33 5.87 -11.22
C GLN A 124 -0.19 5.88 -11.01
N TYR A 125 -0.79 4.74 -10.72
CA TYR A 125 -2.23 4.66 -10.48
C TYR A 125 -2.63 5.29 -9.14
N THR A 126 -1.81 5.11 -8.11
CA THR A 126 -1.98 5.82 -6.83
C THR A 126 -1.87 7.33 -7.00
N GLU A 127 -0.88 7.83 -7.73
CA GLU A 127 -0.70 9.25 -8.03
C GLU A 127 -1.87 9.85 -8.83
N ARG A 128 -2.43 9.10 -9.78
CA ARG A 128 -3.61 9.55 -10.52
C ARG A 128 -4.84 9.59 -9.62
N SER A 129 -5.05 8.55 -8.81
CA SER A 129 -6.19 8.47 -7.91
C SER A 129 -6.17 9.57 -6.85
N THR A 130 -4.99 9.85 -6.28
CA THR A 130 -4.78 10.95 -5.31
C THR A 130 -5.03 12.30 -5.95
N ARG A 131 -4.45 12.59 -7.13
CA ARG A 131 -4.73 13.84 -7.86
C ARG A 131 -6.21 14.02 -8.17
N PHE A 132 -6.90 12.97 -8.60
CA PHE A 132 -8.34 13.03 -8.84
C PHE A 132 -9.12 13.39 -7.57
N HIS A 133 -8.78 12.80 -6.43
CA HIS A 133 -9.45 13.10 -5.15
C HIS A 133 -9.17 14.54 -4.68
N LEU A 134 -7.91 14.99 -4.78
CA LEU A 134 -7.52 16.34 -4.41
C LEU A 134 -8.23 17.39 -5.29
N ASN A 135 -8.20 17.22 -6.62
CA ASN A 135 -8.88 18.15 -7.54
C ASN A 135 -10.39 18.24 -7.24
N ARG A 136 -11.03 17.11 -6.92
CA ARG A 136 -12.45 17.09 -6.59
C ARG A 136 -12.75 17.77 -5.26
N LEU A 137 -11.85 17.66 -4.28
CA LEU A 137 -11.97 18.34 -2.99
C LEU A 137 -11.88 19.87 -3.16
N PHE A 138 -10.93 20.36 -3.97
CA PHE A 138 -10.74 21.80 -4.21
C PHE A 138 -11.80 22.42 -5.14
N GLN A 139 -12.52 21.63 -5.94
CA GLN A 139 -13.63 22.12 -6.76
C GLN A 139 -14.97 22.17 -6.02
N SER A 140 -15.06 21.58 -4.83
CA SER A 140 -16.27 21.58 -4.01
C SER A 140 -16.31 22.69 -2.94
N ASP A 141 -15.25 23.49 -2.84
CA ASP A 141 -15.17 24.72 -2.03
C ASP A 141 -15.48 25.94 -2.92
#